data_AF-A0A7C3M9L6-F1
#
_entry.id   AF-A0A7C3M9L6-F1
#
_cell.length_a   1.000
_cell.length_b   1.000
_cell.length_c   1.000
_cell.angle_alpha   90.00
_cell.angle_beta   90.00
_cell.angle_gamma   90.00
#
_symmetry.space_group_name_H-M   'P 1'
#
loop_
_entity.id
_entity.type
_entity.pdbx_description
1 polymer ?
#
loop_
_entity_poly.entity_id
_entity_poly.type
_entity_poly.pdbx_seq_one_letter_code
_entity_poly.pdbx_strand_id
1 'polypeptide(L)'
;MEEGLFTFVISFFADWGWQAMGKVANPITGKVEKNLELARKIIDIVEMLKEKTKGNLTQDEERILSTTIAELQLNYVDELEKERREKENKPVDGEKEDTEKTQ
;
A
#
# COMPACT_ATOMS: atom_id res chain seq x y z
N MET A 1 21.56 -12.64 -18.54
CA MET A 1 20.52 -11.90 -17.81
C MET A 1 21.27 -10.82 -17.05
N GLU A 2 20.92 -9.55 -17.14
CA GLU A 2 21.61 -8.51 -16.36
C GLU A 2 21.46 -8.82 -14.87
N GLU A 3 22.59 -8.81 -14.14
CA GLU A 3 22.61 -9.04 -12.70
C GLU A 3 21.78 -7.94 -12.00
N GLY A 4 20.87 -8.33 -11.10
CA GLY A 4 20.09 -7.40 -10.28
C GLY A 4 18.77 -6.90 -10.88
N LEU A 5 18.38 -7.32 -12.09
CA LEU A 5 17.07 -6.96 -12.66
C LEU A 5 15.89 -7.38 -11.77
N PHE A 6 15.97 -8.56 -11.14
CA PHE A 6 14.91 -9.01 -10.24
C PHE A 6 14.82 -8.13 -9.00
N THR A 7 15.96 -7.78 -8.39
CA THR A 7 16.01 -6.82 -7.29
C THR A 7 15.43 -5.46 -7.68
N PHE A 8 15.70 -4.98 -8.90
CA PHE A 8 15.10 -3.75 -9.41
C PHE A 8 13.56 -3.85 -9.47
N VAL A 9 13.02 -4.98 -9.92
CA VAL A 9 11.56 -5.23 -9.92
C VAL A 9 10.99 -5.20 -8.50
N ILE A 10 11.66 -5.83 -7.53
CA ILE A 10 11.22 -5.80 -6.13
C ILE A 10 11.17 -4.34 -5.62
N SER A 11 12.24 -3.58 -5.84
CA SER A 11 12.32 -2.18 -5.42
C SER A 11 11.25 -1.31 -6.08
N PHE A 12 10.99 -1.51 -7.37
CA PHE A 12 9.95 -0.77 -8.10
C PHE A 12 8.56 -0.98 -7.46
N PHE A 13 8.20 -2.23 -7.15
CA PHE A 13 6.93 -2.51 -6.49
C PHE A 13 6.91 -2.02 -5.03
N ALA A 14 8.04 -2.08 -4.32
CA ALA A 14 8.16 -1.51 -2.98
C ALA A 14 7.85 -0.01 -2.99
N ASP A 15 8.53 0.75 -3.85
CA ASP A 15 8.34 2.19 -4.02
C ASP A 15 6.90 2.55 -4.36
N TRP A 16 6.28 1.77 -5.26
CA TRP A 16 4.87 1.96 -5.59
C TRP A 16 3.95 1.69 -4.39
N GLY A 17 4.24 0.67 -3.59
CA GLY A 17 3.52 0.38 -2.35
C GLY A 17 3.64 1.50 -1.32
N TRP A 18 4.85 2.05 -1.14
CA TRP A 18 5.10 3.20 -0.27
C TRP A 18 4.35 4.45 -0.72
N GLN A 19 4.33 4.71 -2.02
CA GLN A 19 3.55 5.79 -2.62
C GLN A 19 2.06 5.58 -2.38
N ALA A 20 1.53 4.38 -2.61
CA ALA A 20 0.11 4.07 -2.40
C ALA A 20 -0.30 4.18 -0.92
N MET A 21 0.61 3.93 0.03
CA MET A 21 0.37 4.19 1.45
C MET A 21 0.43 5.68 1.83
N GLY A 22 0.76 6.57 0.88
CA GLY A 22 0.95 7.99 1.17
C GLY A 22 2.22 8.29 1.98
N LYS A 23 3.21 7.38 1.99
CA LYS A 23 4.49 7.61 2.68
C LYS A 23 5.51 8.36 1.84
N VAL A 24 5.35 8.31 0.52
CA VAL A 24 6.21 8.99 -0.45
C VAL A 24 5.32 9.84 -1.36
N ALA A 25 5.74 11.08 -1.62
CA ALA A 25 5.05 11.94 -2.58
C ALA A 25 5.19 11.36 -3.99
N ASN A 26 4.12 11.38 -4.77
CA ASN A 26 4.18 11.03 -6.18
C ASN A 26 5.19 11.98 -6.88
N PRO A 27 6.27 11.46 -7.49
CA PRO A 27 7.32 12.31 -8.07
C PRO A 27 6.85 13.09 -9.31
N ILE A 28 5.73 12.70 -9.92
CA ILE A 28 5.15 13.35 -11.10
C ILE A 28 4.16 14.45 -10.68
N THR A 29 3.27 14.15 -9.73
CA THR A 29 2.22 15.09 -9.31
C THR A 29 2.61 15.96 -8.12
N GLY A 30 3.68 15.57 -7.39
CA GLY A 30 4.07 16.17 -6.12
C GLY A 30 3.09 15.92 -4.97
N LYS A 31 2.01 15.15 -5.20
CA LYS A 31 0.96 14.92 -4.22
C LYS A 31 1.20 13.61 -3.48
N VAL A 32 0.97 13.66 -2.17
CA VAL A 32 0.84 12.46 -1.35
C VAL A 32 -0.60 11.98 -1.47
N GLU A 33 -0.84 11.00 -2.34
CA GLU A 33 -2.16 10.38 -2.53
C GLU A 33 -2.17 9.01 -1.85
N LYS A 34 -2.80 8.96 -0.67
CA LYS A 34 -2.99 7.72 0.08
C LYS A 34 -4.16 6.94 -0.54
N ASN A 35 -3.87 5.74 -1.03
CA ASN A 35 -4.82 4.75 -1.52
C ASN A 35 -4.47 3.38 -0.95
N LEU A 36 -5.03 3.06 0.21
CA LEU A 36 -4.79 1.78 0.88
C LEU A 36 -5.31 0.57 0.09
N GLU A 37 -6.35 0.73 -0.73
CA GLU A 37 -6.80 -0.37 -1.59
C GLU A 37 -5.73 -0.73 -2.63
N LEU A 38 -5.09 0.28 -3.22
CA LEU A 38 -3.98 0.07 -4.14
C LEU A 38 -2.76 -0.52 -3.42
N ALA A 39 -2.41 -0.02 -2.23
CA ALA A 39 -1.31 -0.56 -1.44
C ALA A 39 -1.48 -2.06 -1.16
N ARG A 40 -2.70 -2.49 -0.83
CA ARG A 40 -3.03 -3.91 -0.64
C ARG A 40 -2.80 -4.73 -1.92
N LYS A 41 -3.29 -4.24 -3.07
CA LYS A 41 -3.08 -4.92 -4.36
C LYS A 41 -1.60 -5.07 -4.70
N ILE A 42 -0.78 -4.07 -4.36
CA ILE A 42 0.67 -4.14 -4.56
C ILE A 42 1.30 -5.21 -3.67
N ILE A 43 0.91 -5.29 -2.40
CA ILE A 43 1.35 -6.37 -1.49
C ILE A 43 1.00 -7.74 -2.08
N ASP A 44 -0.25 -7.91 -2.53
CA ASP A 44 -0.70 -9.17 -3.14
C ASP A 44 0.14 -9.54 -4.39
N ILE A 45 0.55 -8.54 -5.19
CA ILE A 45 1.44 -8.76 -6.35
C ILE A 45 2.83 -9.23 -5.90
N VAL A 46 3.43 -8.59 -4.89
CA VAL A 46 4.77 -8.95 -4.42
C VAL A 46 4.76 -10.33 -3.74
N GLU A 47 3.69 -10.68 -3.01
CA GLU A 47 3.48 -12.03 -2.49
C GLU A 47 3.32 -13.07 -3.61
N MET A 48 2.55 -12.75 -4.65
CA MET A 48 2.42 -13.60 -5.83
C MET A 48 3.76 -13.82 -6.52
N LEU A 49 4.61 -12.79 -6.62
CA LEU A 49 5.98 -12.93 -7.15
C LEU A 49 6.78 -13.93 -6.32
N LYS A 50 6.71 -13.88 -4.99
CA LYS A 50 7.41 -14.83 -4.12
C LYS A 50 6.97 -16.27 -4.39
N GLU A 51 5.67 -16.51 -4.51
CA GLU A 51 5.15 -17.86 -4.78
C GLU A 51 5.50 -18.34 -6.20
N LYS A 52 5.37 -17.48 -7.21
CA LYS A 52 5.62 -17.83 -8.62
C LYS A 52 7.10 -18.00 -8.96
N THR A 53 8.00 -17.38 -8.20
CA THR A 53 9.45 -17.43 -8.44
C THR A 53 10.19 -18.40 -7.52
N LYS A 54 9.47 -19.08 -6.62
CA LYS A 54 10.04 -20.06 -5.68
C LYS A 54 10.89 -21.11 -6.41
N GLY A 55 12.09 -21.35 -5.88
CA GLY A 55 13.07 -22.28 -6.47
C GLY A 55 13.89 -21.69 -7.61
N ASN A 56 13.62 -20.45 -8.01
CA ASN A 56 14.38 -19.70 -9.02
C ASN A 56 15.08 -18.45 -8.44
N LEU A 57 15.07 -18.30 -7.11
CA LEU A 57 15.69 -17.18 -6.40
C LEU A 57 17.04 -17.58 -5.82
N THR A 58 17.98 -16.65 -5.86
CA THR A 58 19.17 -16.68 -5.00
C THR A 58 18.78 -16.39 -3.55
N GLN A 59 19.68 -16.72 -2.61
CA GLN A 59 19.46 -16.47 -1.19
C GLN A 59 19.24 -14.98 -0.88
N ASP A 60 19.97 -14.10 -1.58
CA ASP A 60 19.85 -12.66 -1.41
C ASP A 60 18.51 -12.14 -1.95
N GLU A 61 18.08 -12.59 -3.13
CA GLU A 61 16.79 -12.22 -3.71
C GLU A 61 15.62 -12.69 -2.84
N GLU A 62 15.68 -13.91 -2.32
CA GLU A 62 14.66 -14.45 -1.41
C GLU A 62 14.57 -13.64 -0.11
N ARG A 63 15.73 -13.24 0.43
CA ARG A 63 15.82 -12.40 1.62
C ARG A 63 15.25 -11.01 1.38
N ILE A 64 15.66 -10.35 0.29
CA ILE A 64 15.19 -9.00 -0.06
C ILE A 64 13.67 -9.04 -0.26
N LEU A 65 13.17 -9.96 -1.08
CA LEU A 65 11.74 -10.10 -1.36
C LEU A 65 10.92 -10.34 -0.08
N SER A 66 11.37 -11.25 0.79
CA SER A 66 10.68 -11.53 2.05
C SER A 66 10.71 -10.34 3.02
N THR A 67 11.81 -9.60 3.06
CA THR A 67 11.94 -8.39 3.90
C THR A 67 11.00 -7.30 3.40
N THR A 68 10.98 -7.06 2.09
CA THR A 68 10.09 -6.07 1.44
C THR A 68 8.62 -6.39 1.70
N ILE A 69 8.20 -7.66 1.59
CA ILE A 69 6.82 -8.06 1.89
C ILE A 69 6.46 -7.73 3.34
N ALA A 70 7.32 -8.13 4.29
CA ALA A 70 7.07 -7.88 5.71
C ALA A 70 6.98 -6.38 6.03
N GLU A 71 7.88 -5.57 5.46
CA GLU A 71 7.86 -4.12 5.63
C GLU A 71 6.57 -3.51 5.06
N LEU A 72 6.17 -3.85 3.84
CA LEU A 72 4.95 -3.33 3.24
C LEU A 72 3.71 -3.71 4.07
N GLN A 73 3.62 -4.96 4.55
CA GLN A 73 2.51 -5.44 5.37
C GLN A 73 2.40 -4.71 6.71
N LEU A 74 3.51 -4.59 7.45
CA LEU A 74 3.53 -3.89 8.74
C LEU A 74 3.08 -2.44 8.57
N ASN A 75 3.64 -1.75 7.57
CA ASN A 75 3.33 -0.35 7.34
C ASN A 75 1.90 -0.15 6.82
N TYR A 76 1.37 -1.10 6.06
CA TYR A 76 -0.02 -1.11 5.62
C TYR A 76 -0.98 -1.21 6.81
N VAL A 77 -0.73 -2.14 7.74
CA VAL A 77 -1.55 -2.31 8.94
C VAL A 77 -1.53 -1.05 9.81
N ASP A 78 -0.35 -0.47 10.02
CA ASP A 78 -0.21 0.79 10.76
C ASP A 78 -1.03 1.92 10.13
N GLU A 79 -0.98 2.03 8.80
CA GLU A 79 -1.64 3.10 8.07
C GLU A 79 -3.16 2.90 7.95
N LEU A 80 -3.60 1.64 7.95
CA LEU A 80 -5.01 1.24 8.02
C LEU A 80 -5.60 1.59 9.39
N GLU A 81 -4.87 1.32 10.47
CA GLU A 81 -5.30 1.67 11.84
C GLU A 81 -5.39 3.20 12.02
N LYS A 82 -4.44 3.97 11.46
CA LYS A 82 -4.53 5.44 11.44
C LYS A 82 -5.77 5.93 10.69
N GLU A 83 -6.04 5.38 9.50
CA GLU A 83 -7.22 5.79 8.72
C GLU A 83 -8.53 5.50 9.46
N ARG A 84 -8.60 4.38 10.20
CA ARG A 84 -9.77 4.06 11.03
C ARG A 84 -9.97 5.10 12.12
N ARG A 85 -8.90 5.47 12.85
CA ARG A 85 -8.93 6.48 13.91
C ARG A 85 -9.30 7.87 13.39
N GLU A 86 -8.82 8.24 12.21
CA GLU A 86 -9.19 9.51 11.56
C GLU A 86 -10.68 9.57 11.19
N LYS A 87 -11.26 8.45 10.77
CA LYS A 87 -12.71 8.34 10.50
C LYS A 87 -13.55 8.37 11.78
N GLU A 88 -13.10 7.72 12.85
CA GLU A 88 -13.77 7.72 14.15
C GLU A 88 -13.77 9.09 14.85
N ASN A 89 -12.73 9.92 14.61
CA ASN A 89 -12.59 11.25 15.22
C ASN A 89 -13.25 12.39 14.42
N LYS A 90 -13.81 12.14 13.24
CA LYS A 90 -14.59 13.17 12.52
C LYS A 90 -15.99 13.28 13.15
N PRO A 91 -16.45 14.48 13.57
CA PRO A 91 -17.81 14.63 14.04
C PRO A 91 -18.77 14.21 12.92
N VAL A 92 -19.71 13.33 13.28
CA VAL A 92 -20.85 12.95 12.44
C VAL A 92 -21.71 14.20 12.27
N ASP A 93 -21.43 14.98 11.25
CA ASP A 93 -22.24 16.15 10.93
C ASP A 93 -23.52 15.69 10.22
N GLY A 94 -24.56 15.48 11.03
CA GLY A 94 -25.96 15.64 10.68
C GLY A 94 -26.57 14.65 9.68
N GLU A 95 -27.12 13.55 10.19
CA GLU A 95 -28.49 13.21 9.78
C GLU A 95 -29.37 14.43 10.09
N LYS A 96 -29.80 15.16 9.06
CA LYS A 96 -30.99 15.98 9.17
C LYS A 96 -32.17 15.11 8.79
N GLU A 97 -32.91 14.72 9.83
CA GLU A 97 -34.27 14.21 9.75
C GLU A 97 -35.14 15.07 8.82
N ASP A 98 -35.92 14.34 8.03
CA ASP A 98 -37.14 14.73 7.36
C ASP A 98 -38.07 15.53 8.31
N THR A 99 -38.55 16.71 7.91
CA THR A 99 -39.87 17.22 8.36
C THR A 99 -40.40 18.30 7.42
N GLU A 100 -41.58 18.01 6.89
CA GLU A 100 -42.58 18.83 6.20
C GLU A 100 -42.50 20.36 6.36
N LYS A 101 -42.75 21.07 5.24
CA LYS A 101 -43.92 21.97 5.12
C LYS A 101 -44.14 22.46 3.70
N THR A 102 -45.27 22.01 3.14
CA THR A 102 -46.23 22.75 2.33
C THR A 102 -45.89 24.21 2.01
N GLN A 103 -45.82 24.54 0.72
CA GLN A 103 -46.66 25.55 0.06
C GLN A 103 -46.61 25.40 -1.46
#